data_AF-A0A8C0A452-F1
#
_entry.id   AF-A0A8C0A452-F1
#
_cell.length_a   1.000
_cell.length_b   1.000
_cell.length_c   1.000
_cell.angle_alpha   90.00
_cell.angle_beta   90.00
_cell.angle_gamma   90.00
#
_symmetry.space_group_name_H-M   'P 1'
#
loop_
_entity.id
_entity.type
_entity.pdbx_description
1 polymer ?
#
loop_
_entity_poly.entity_id
_entity_poly.type
_entity_poly.pdbx_seq_one_letter_code
_entity_poly.pdbx_strand_id
1 'polypeptide(L)'
;MAGGTRLESAQQMEPTAFKALYSFEKPKPEDENLISFCRVGRRGLQATQLAWNLGYKGARNYEGAYREWFQKEGWVEDLPAQGCLS
;
A
#
# COMPACT_ATOMS: atom_id res chain seq x y z
N MET A 1 18.18 -18.44 -5.78
CA MET A 1 17.51 -17.14 -5.60
C MET A 1 16.05 -17.34 -5.95
N ALA A 2 15.13 -17.30 -4.99
CA ALA A 2 13.70 -17.42 -5.29
C ALA A 2 13.30 -16.24 -6.19
N GLY A 3 12.87 -16.52 -7.43
CA GLY A 3 12.55 -15.53 -8.46
C GLY A 3 11.19 -14.86 -8.26
N GLY A 4 10.96 -14.26 -7.08
CA GLY A 4 9.72 -13.58 -6.73
C GLY A 4 9.86 -12.07 -6.66
N THR A 5 8.74 -11.36 -6.83
CA THR A 5 8.62 -9.93 -6.53
C THR A 5 8.86 -9.66 -5.04
N ARG A 6 9.23 -8.42 -4.69
CA ARG A 6 9.39 -8.01 -3.29
C ARG A 6 8.13 -8.27 -2.45
N LEU A 7 6.94 -8.11 -3.05
CA LEU A 7 5.67 -8.37 -2.37
C LEU A 7 5.50 -9.85 -2.03
N GLU A 8 5.77 -10.76 -2.97
CA GLU A 8 5.76 -12.21 -2.71
C GLU A 8 6.76 -12.60 -1.61
N SER A 9 7.98 -12.05 -1.68
CA SER A 9 9.00 -12.31 -0.66
C SER A 9 8.55 -11.82 0.72
N ALA A 10 7.96 -10.64 0.82
CA ALA A 10 7.48 -10.08 2.08
C ALA A 10 6.42 -10.96 2.74
N GLN A 11 5.51 -11.54 1.95
CA GLN A 11 4.47 -12.42 2.48
C GLN A 11 4.99 -13.76 2.98
N GLN A 12 6.17 -14.19 2.55
CA GLN A 12 6.83 -15.40 3.04
C GLN A 12 7.74 -15.16 4.26
N MET A 13 7.93 -13.91 4.69
CA MET A 13 8.76 -13.59 5.85
C MET A 13 8.10 -14.05 7.16
N GLU A 14 8.93 -14.48 8.11
CA GLU A 14 8.53 -14.59 9.52
C GLU A 14 8.03 -13.22 10.04
N PRO A 15 7.00 -13.17 10.91
CA PRO A 15 6.42 -11.91 11.36
C PRO A 15 7.43 -10.94 11.99
N THR A 16 8.40 -11.45 12.75
CA THR A 16 9.45 -10.64 13.38
C THR A 16 10.41 -10.04 12.34
N ALA A 17 10.79 -10.81 11.32
CA ALA A 17 11.62 -10.34 10.22
C ALA A 17 10.89 -9.30 9.35
N PHE A 18 9.60 -9.54 9.08
CA PHE A 18 8.74 -8.58 8.37
C PHE A 18 8.69 -7.26 9.14
N LYS A 19 8.38 -7.31 10.44
CA LYS A 19 8.29 -6.11 11.29
C LYS A 19 9.62 -5.37 11.38
N ALA A 20 10.74 -6.07 11.44
CA ALA A 20 12.06 -5.45 11.44
C ALA A 20 12.36 -4.71 10.12
N LEU A 21 11.90 -5.23 8.98
CA LEU A 21 12.15 -4.64 7.66
C LEU A 21 11.17 -3.51 7.29
N TYR A 22 9.90 -3.67 7.64
CA TYR A 22 8.82 -2.77 7.22
C TYR A 22 8.30 -1.87 8.33
N SER A 23 8.73 -2.08 9.58
CA SER A 23 8.36 -1.28 10.75
C SER A 23 6.88 -1.32 11.15
N PHE A 24 6.11 -2.29 10.66
CA PHE A 24 4.74 -2.56 11.09
C PHE A 24 4.48 -4.07 11.18
N GLU A 25 3.41 -4.45 11.88
CA GLU A 25 3.02 -5.86 12.01
C GLU A 25 2.69 -6.49 10.66
N LYS A 26 3.13 -7.72 10.44
CA LYS A 26 2.77 -8.45 9.23
C LYS A 26 1.25 -8.62 9.15
N PRO A 27 0.60 -8.22 8.05
CA PRO A 27 -0.83 -8.44 7.88
C PRO A 27 -1.18 -9.94 7.93
N LYS A 28 -2.32 -10.25 8.53
CA LYS A 28 -2.87 -11.60 8.60
C LYS A 28 -3.78 -11.86 7.39
N PRO A 29 -3.90 -13.12 6.92
CA PRO A 29 -4.82 -13.47 5.83
C PRO A 29 -6.29 -13.09 6.10
N GLU A 30 -6.68 -13.05 7.37
CA GLU A 30 -8.04 -12.72 7.82
C GLU A 30 -8.31 -11.21 7.90
N ASP A 31 -7.29 -10.35 7.76
CA ASP A 31 -7.46 -8.90 7.85
C ASP A 31 -8.34 -8.37 6.70
N GLU A 32 -9.42 -7.66 7.04
CA GLU A 32 -10.41 -7.18 6.06
C GLU A 32 -10.01 -5.89 5.33
N ASN A 33 -8.97 -5.21 5.82
CA ASN A 33 -8.59 -3.85 5.40
C ASN A 33 -7.13 -3.77 4.93
N LEU A 34 -6.67 -4.76 4.15
CA LEU A 34 -5.38 -4.68 3.48
C LEU A 34 -5.51 -3.88 2.18
N ILE A 35 -5.42 -2.56 2.26
CA ILE A 35 -5.60 -1.65 1.12
C ILE A 35 -4.27 -1.44 0.38
N SER A 36 -4.24 -1.80 -0.90
CA SER A 36 -3.12 -1.51 -1.79
C SER A 36 -3.42 -0.32 -2.69
N PHE A 37 -2.41 0.52 -2.92
CA PHE A 37 -2.49 1.63 -3.86
C PHE A 37 -1.10 1.92 -4.44
N CYS A 38 -1.06 2.75 -5.49
CA CYS A 38 0.21 3.30 -5.98
C CYS A 38 0.00 4.75 -6.40
N ARG A 39 0.83 5.29 -7.30
CA ARG A 39 0.65 6.66 -7.82
C ARG A 39 -0.61 6.83 -8.67
N VAL A 40 -0.87 5.89 -9.58
CA VAL A 40 -1.91 6.01 -10.65
C VAL A 40 -2.83 4.79 -10.77
N GLY A 41 -2.81 3.87 -9.79
CA GLY A 41 -3.72 2.71 -9.72
C GLY A 41 -3.15 1.39 -10.24
N ARG A 42 -2.39 1.37 -11.35
CA ARG A 42 -1.97 0.10 -12.01
C ARG A 42 -1.27 -0.91 -11.10
N ARG A 43 -0.27 -0.46 -10.31
CA ARG A 43 0.49 -1.35 -9.40
C ARG A 43 -0.32 -1.73 -8.15
N GLY A 44 -1.26 -0.88 -7.73
CA GLY A 44 -2.17 -1.18 -6.63
C GLY A 44 -3.04 -2.38 -6.97
N LEU A 45 -3.65 -2.36 -8.16
CA LEU A 45 -4.43 -3.49 -8.69
C LEU A 45 -3.61 -4.78 -8.76
N GLN A 46 -2.40 -4.72 -9.31
CA GLN A 46 -1.52 -5.90 -9.39
C GLN A 46 -1.15 -6.44 -8.00
N ALA A 47 -0.86 -5.57 -7.03
CA ALA A 47 -0.57 -5.97 -5.66
C ALA A 47 -1.78 -6.62 -4.98
N THR A 48 -2.98 -6.08 -5.18
CA THR A 48 -4.23 -6.68 -4.65
C THR A 48 -4.48 -8.06 -5.25
N GLN A 49 -4.33 -8.23 -6.57
CA GLN A 49 -4.47 -9.53 -7.22
C GLN A 49 -3.48 -10.56 -6.68
N LEU A 50 -2.23 -10.15 -6.46
CA LEU A 50 -1.21 -11.02 -5.87
C LEU A 50 -1.54 -11.38 -4.41
N ALA A 51 -2.02 -10.41 -3.62
CA ALA A 51 -2.44 -10.65 -2.24
C ALA A 51 -3.60 -11.66 -2.17
N TRP A 52 -4.59 -11.57 -3.07
CA TRP A 52 -5.66 -12.56 -3.17
C TRP A 52 -5.14 -13.97 -3.47
N ASN A 53 -4.20 -14.11 -4.42
CA ASN A 53 -3.59 -15.39 -4.76
C ASN A 53 -2.82 -16.01 -3.58
N LEU A 54 -2.36 -15.18 -2.64
CA LEU A 54 -1.66 -15.58 -1.43
C LEU A 54 -2.61 -15.77 -0.22
N GLY A 55 -3.93 -15.68 -0.41
CA GLY A 55 -4.93 -15.99 0.61
C GLY A 55 -5.47 -14.79 1.40
N TYR A 56 -5.01 -13.56 1.10
CA TYR A 56 -5.49 -12.33 1.75
C TYR A 56 -6.82 -11.89 1.15
N LYS A 57 -7.91 -12.59 1.50
CA LYS A 57 -9.23 -12.38 0.87
C LYS A 57 -9.81 -10.98 1.12
N GLY A 58 -9.44 -10.35 2.24
CA GLY A 58 -9.82 -8.99 2.58
C GLY A 58 -9.03 -7.90 1.86
N ALA A 59 -8.04 -8.25 1.03
CA ALA A 59 -7.26 -7.25 0.30
C ALA A 59 -8.14 -6.45 -0.67
N ARG A 60 -7.92 -5.13 -0.72
CA ARG A 60 -8.65 -4.23 -1.63
C ARG A 60 -7.68 -3.31 -2.37
N ASN A 61 -8.08 -2.88 -3.55
CA ASN A 61 -7.37 -1.85 -4.30
C ASN A 61 -8.07 -0.51 -4.09
N TYR A 62 -7.32 0.53 -3.73
CA TYR A 62 -7.82 1.90 -3.85
C TYR A 62 -7.54 2.41 -5.27
N GLU A 63 -8.54 2.31 -6.14
CA GLU A 63 -8.45 2.62 -7.57
C GLU A 63 -8.08 4.07 -7.87
N GLY A 64 -8.61 5.02 -7.10
CA GLY A 64 -8.27 6.44 -7.17
C GLY A 64 -6.78 6.73 -6.98
N ALA A 65 -6.13 5.84 -6.23
CA ALA A 65 -4.70 5.87 -5.95
C ALA A 65 -4.26 7.19 -5.31
N TYR A 66 -2.95 7.37 -5.15
CA TYR A 66 -2.41 8.58 -4.55
C TYR A 66 -2.82 9.86 -5.30
N ARG A 67 -2.97 9.79 -6.63
CA ARG A 67 -3.33 10.98 -7.43
C ARG A 67 -4.71 11.54 -7.06
N GLU A 68 -5.73 10.69 -6.94
CA GLU A 68 -7.06 11.15 -6.53
C GLU A 68 -7.05 11.67 -5.10
N TRP A 69 -6.40 10.94 -4.18
CA TRP A 69 -6.27 11.37 -2.79
C TRP A 69 -5.59 12.74 -2.70
N PHE A 70 -4.49 12.95 -3.42
CA PHE A 70 -3.78 14.23 -3.44
C PHE A 70 -4.61 15.36 -4.04
N GLN A 71 -5.47 15.10 -5.02
CA GLN A 71 -6.38 16.12 -5.57
C GLN A 71 -7.46 16.53 -4.58
N LYS A 72 -7.95 15.59 -3.75
CA LYS A 72 -9.01 15.84 -2.76
C LYS A 72 -8.47 16.43 -1.46
N GLU A 73 -7.34 15.92 -0.99
CA GLU A 73 -6.81 16.19 0.36
C GLU A 73 -5.49 16.97 0.35
N GLY A 74 -4.75 16.94 -0.77
CA GLY A 74 -3.46 17.64 -0.93
C GLY A 74 -3.58 19.13 -1.21
N TRP A 75 -4.80 19.62 -1.47
CA TRP A 75 -5.14 21.02 -1.67
C TRP A 75 -6.20 21.43 -0.64
N VAL A 76 -5.85 21.43 0.64
CA VAL A 76 -6.67 22.12 1.64
C VAL A 76 -6.51 23.63 1.39
N GLU A 77 -7.47 24.22 0.68
CA GLU A 77 -7.49 25.66 0.30
C GLU A 77 -7.61 26.62 1.51
N ASP A 78 -7.77 26.11 2.73
CA ASP A 78 -7.90 26.91 3.95
C ASP A 78 -6.62 27.04 4.80
N LEU A 79 -5.46 26.63 4.30
CA LEU A 79 -4.19 27.05 4.88
C LEU A 79 -3.69 28.30 4.15
N PRO A 80 -3.62 29.49 4.80
CA PRO A 80 -3.09 30.66 4.15
C PRO A 80 -1.67 30.35 3.68
N ALA A 81 -1.43 30.60 2.39
CA ALA A 81 -0.13 30.48 1.75
C ALA A 81 0.89 31.35 2.50
N GLN A 82 1.57 30.77 3.47
CA GLN A 82 2.74 31.37 4.11
C GLN A 82 3.84 30.32 4.14
N GLY A 83 4.81 30.49 3.24
CA GLY A 83 6.13 29.93 3.45
C GLY A 83 6.58 28.84 2.48
N CYS A 84 6.43 29.05 1.18
CA CYS A 84 7.46 28.59 0.23
C CYS A 84 7.92 29.81 -0.56
N LEU A 85 8.68 30.68 0.11
CA LEU A 85 9.56 31.63 -0.56
C LEU A 85 10.89 30.92 -0.81
N SER A 86 11.25 30.85 -2.10
CA SER A 86 12.58 30.73 -2.71
C SER A 86 13.54 29.67 -2.15
#